data_AF-A0A8T0YNR9-F1
#
_entry.id   AF-A0A8T0YNR9-F1
#
_cell.length_a   1.000
_cell.length_b   1.000
_cell.length_c   1.000
_cell.angle_alpha   90.00
_cell.angle_beta   90.00
_cell.angle_gamma   90.00
#
_symmetry.space_group_name_H-M   'P 1'
#
loop_
_entity.id
_entity.type
_entity.pdbx_description
1 polymer ?
#
loop_
_entity_poly.entity_id
_entity_poly.type
_entity_poly.pdbx_seq_one_letter_code
_entity_poly.pdbx_strand_id
1 'polypeptide(L)'
;MVRVTRPPNPSYTNAQVAGFYFRPCRDQDDEVILEYFRCRCGTVWKQTNRNGYSNLMQDVLREHPDYEVVMLEATAAQTGSILNFIRHSSQNLFGWMVWIVQCNLPLSFCESRDARR
;
A
#
# COMPACT_ATOMS: atom_id res chain seq x y z
N MET A 1 24.97 3.34 -17.94
CA MET A 1 23.89 3.28 -16.92
C MET A 1 23.01 4.50 -17.09
N VAL A 2 21.79 4.34 -17.62
CA VAL A 2 20.85 5.47 -17.75
C VAL A 2 20.32 5.78 -16.36
N ARG A 3 20.68 6.94 -15.81
CA ARG A 3 20.08 7.46 -14.59
C ARG A 3 18.68 7.94 -14.94
N VAL A 4 17.66 7.17 -14.57
CA VAL A 4 16.29 7.67 -14.63
C VAL A 4 16.15 8.74 -13.54
N THR A 5 16.09 10.00 -13.97
CA THR A 5 15.97 11.16 -13.09
C THR A 5 14.53 11.32 -12.66
N ARG A 6 14.31 11.32 -11.34
CA ARG A 6 13.00 11.58 -10.72
C ARG A 6 12.50 12.98 -11.10
N PRO A 7 11.22 13.16 -11.48
CA PRO A 7 10.66 14.49 -11.69
C PRO A 7 10.69 15.30 -10.38
N PRO A 8 10.90 16.63 -10.46
CA PRO A 8 11.12 17.49 -9.29
C PRO A 8 9.93 17.55 -8.33
N ASN A 9 8.72 17.25 -8.81
CA ASN A 9 7.49 17.15 -8.01
C ASN A 9 6.74 15.87 -8.38
N PRO A 10 6.98 14.74 -7.70
CA PRO A 10 6.27 13.51 -7.98
C PRO A 10 4.82 13.60 -7.47
N SER A 11 3.86 13.27 -8.33
CA SER A 11 2.43 13.24 -8.01
C SER A 11 2.09 12.22 -6.92
N TYR A 12 2.93 11.19 -6.76
CA TYR A 12 2.77 10.11 -5.80
C TYR A 12 4.05 9.90 -4.98
N THR A 13 3.88 9.59 -3.70
CA THR A 13 4.98 9.15 -2.84
C THR A 13 5.46 7.77 -3.24
N ASN A 14 6.74 7.46 -2.99
CA ASN A 14 7.29 6.12 -3.29
C ASN A 14 6.52 5.00 -2.57
N ALA A 15 5.96 5.28 -1.39
CA ALA A 15 5.12 4.34 -0.66
C ALA A 15 3.79 4.06 -1.38
N GLN A 16 3.14 5.09 -1.96
CA GLN A 16 1.92 4.92 -2.74
C GLN A 16 2.18 4.13 -4.03
N VAL A 17 3.26 4.46 -4.73
CA VAL A 17 3.66 3.73 -5.96
C VAL A 17 3.98 2.27 -5.63
N ALA A 18 4.77 2.03 -4.59
CA ALA A 18 5.11 0.68 -4.16
C ALA A 18 3.86 -0.11 -3.74
N GLY A 19 2.95 0.50 -2.97
CA GLY A 19 1.69 -0.15 -2.58
C GLY A 19 0.75 -0.44 -3.75
N PHE A 20 0.84 0.31 -4.84
CA PHE A 20 0.05 0.04 -6.04
C PHE A 20 0.63 -1.11 -6.87
N TYR A 21 1.93 -1.07 -7.14
CA TYR A 21 2.58 -2.00 -8.08
C TYR A 21 3.04 -3.30 -7.43
N PHE A 22 3.24 -3.33 -6.11
CA PHE A 22 3.80 -4.49 -5.43
C PHE A 22 2.83 -5.09 -4.43
N ARG A 23 2.84 -6.42 -4.36
CA ARG A 23 2.17 -7.20 -3.32
C ARG A 23 3.22 -8.02 -2.59
N PRO A 24 3.11 -8.20 -1.27
CA PRO A 24 4.00 -9.11 -0.57
C PRO A 24 3.79 -10.54 -1.09
N CYS A 25 4.90 -11.27 -1.26
CA CYS A 25 4.86 -12.68 -1.62
C CYS A 25 4.30 -13.51 -0.47
N ARG A 26 3.75 -14.67 -0.81
CA ARG A 26 3.26 -15.66 0.14
C ARG A 26 3.99 -16.98 -0.05
N ASP A 27 4.17 -17.73 1.03
CA ASP A 27 4.79 -19.05 0.99
C ASP A 27 3.75 -20.16 0.68
N GLN A 28 4.14 -21.41 0.90
CA GLN A 28 3.30 -22.58 0.63
C GLN A 28 2.10 -22.68 1.58
N ASP A 29 2.16 -22.02 2.74
CA ASP A 29 1.13 -22.00 3.78
C ASP A 29 0.26 -20.72 3.70
N ASP A 30 0.39 -19.95 2.61
CA ASP A 30 -0.25 -18.64 2.38
C ASP A 30 0.24 -17.53 3.34
N GLU A 31 1.33 -17.75 4.08
CA GLU A 31 1.87 -16.77 5.03
C GLU A 31 2.68 -15.68 4.33
N VAL A 32 2.60 -14.46 4.86
CA VAL A 32 3.22 -13.27 4.25
C VAL A 32 4.74 -13.28 4.44
N ILE A 33 5.48 -13.30 3.33
CA ILE A 33 6.95 -13.19 3.35
C ILE A 33 7.34 -11.71 3.29
N LEU A 34 7.62 -11.12 4.45
CA LEU A 34 7.86 -9.67 4.62
C LEU A 34 8.98 -9.08 3.74
N GLU A 35 10.00 -9.88 3.39
CA GLU A 35 11.14 -9.42 2.60
C GLU A 35 10.92 -9.53 1.09
N TYR A 36 9.86 -10.18 0.62
CA TYR A 36 9.68 -10.46 -0.80
C TYR A 36 8.44 -9.78 -1.34
N PHE A 37 8.62 -9.04 -2.42
CA PHE A 37 7.57 -8.28 -3.07
C PHE A 37 7.47 -8.68 -4.54
N ARG A 38 6.27 -8.98 -5.00
CA ARG A 38 5.96 -9.27 -6.40
C ARG A 38 5.35 -8.04 -7.05
N CYS A 39 5.99 -7.56 -8.10
CA CYS A 39 5.46 -6.52 -8.97
C CYS A 39 4.29 -7.05 -9.80
N ARG A 40 3.39 -6.17 -10.26
CA ARG A 40 2.32 -6.51 -11.21
C ARG A 40 2.85 -7.07 -12.54
N CYS A 41 4.06 -6.71 -12.96
CA CYS A 41 4.72 -7.30 -14.13
C CYS A 41 5.23 -8.74 -13.87
N GLY A 42 5.18 -9.22 -12.62
CA GLY A 42 5.61 -10.57 -12.23
C GLY A 42 7.00 -10.63 -11.60
N THR A 43 7.83 -9.59 -11.75
CA THR A 43 9.17 -9.51 -11.15
C THR A 43 9.11 -9.56 -9.64
N VAL A 44 10.00 -10.35 -9.02
CA VAL A 44 10.09 -10.49 -7.57
C VAL A 44 11.33 -9.78 -7.06
N TRP A 45 11.15 -8.92 -6.07
CA TRP A 45 12.21 -8.17 -5.42
C TRP A 45 12.32 -8.55 -3.96
N LYS A 46 13.56 -8.74 -3.51
CA LYS A 46 13.88 -8.85 -2.09
C LYS A 46 14.16 -7.45 -1.53
N GLN A 47 13.50 -7.09 -0.44
CA GLN A 47 13.70 -5.85 0.29
C GLN A 47 14.29 -6.15 1.66
N THR A 48 15.55 -5.80 1.87
CA THR A 48 16.16 -5.75 3.20
C THR A 48 15.76 -4.44 3.88
N ASN A 49 15.53 -4.50 5.20
CA ASN A 49 15.00 -3.40 6.04
C ASN A 49 15.76 -2.05 5.94
N ARG A 50 16.95 -2.04 5.31
CA ARG A 50 17.82 -0.85 5.13
C ARG A 50 17.61 -0.10 3.80
N ASN A 51 16.95 -0.69 2.79
CA ASN A 51 17.05 -0.16 1.41
C ASN A 51 15.93 0.82 1.01
N GLY A 52 14.93 1.03 1.87
CA GLY A 52 13.76 1.86 1.52
C GLY A 52 13.10 1.39 0.22
N TYR A 53 12.48 2.31 -0.53
CA TYR A 53 11.73 1.98 -1.77
C TYR A 53 12.57 2.03 -3.06
N SER A 54 13.88 2.28 -2.98
CA SER A 54 14.69 2.63 -4.15
C SER A 54 14.73 1.54 -5.23
N ASN A 55 14.83 0.27 -4.83
CA ASN A 55 14.80 -0.88 -5.73
C ASN A 55 13.43 -1.06 -6.40
N LEU A 56 12.35 -0.94 -5.63
CA LEU A 56 10.98 -1.03 -6.13
C LEU A 56 10.67 0.12 -7.11
N MET A 57 11.12 1.34 -6.79
CA MET A 57 10.95 2.49 -7.68
C MET A 57 11.77 2.34 -8.96
N GLN A 58 12.98 1.77 -8.90
CA GLN A 58 13.77 1.55 -10.10
C GLN A 58 13.11 0.53 -11.04
N ASP A 59 12.48 -0.50 -10.49
CA ASP A 59 11.69 -1.46 -11.25
C ASP A 59 10.49 -0.78 -11.90
N VAL A 60 9.69 -0.02 -11.15
CA VAL A 60 8.52 0.71 -11.68
C VAL A 60 8.93 1.68 -12.77
N LEU A 61 9.99 2.48 -12.55
CA LEU A 61 10.45 3.43 -13.55
C LEU A 61 10.98 2.76 -14.84
N ARG A 62 11.40 1.49 -14.76
CA ARG A 62 11.91 0.73 -15.91
C ARG A 62 10.80 -0.03 -16.64
N GLU A 63 9.95 -0.73 -15.90
CA GLU A 63 8.91 -1.63 -16.44
C GLU A 63 7.56 -0.93 -16.64
N HIS A 64 7.34 0.22 -15.98
CA HIS A 64 6.09 0.98 -15.97
C HIS A 64 6.36 2.48 -16.19
N PRO A 65 6.84 2.89 -17.38
CA PRO A 65 7.17 4.30 -17.65
C PRO A 65 5.95 5.23 -17.56
N ASP A 66 4.75 4.70 -17.76
CA ASP A 66 3.44 5.35 -17.66
C ASP A 66 2.78 5.18 -16.29
N TYR A 67 3.54 4.83 -15.24
CA TYR A 67 2.98 4.42 -13.96
C TYR A 67 2.02 5.43 -13.33
N GLU A 68 2.29 6.73 -13.51
CA GLU A 68 1.47 7.81 -12.96
C GLU A 68 0.09 7.87 -13.62
N VAL A 69 0.03 7.66 -14.95
CA VAL A 69 -1.22 7.63 -15.70
C VAL A 69 -2.04 6.42 -15.28
N VAL A 70 -1.43 5.25 -15.20
CA VAL A 70 -2.09 4.02 -14.77
C VAL A 70 -2.60 4.14 -13.32
N MET A 71 -1.83 4.78 -12.43
CA MET A 71 -2.29 5.05 -11.06
C MET A 71 -3.43 6.06 -11.02
N LEU A 72 -3.38 7.11 -11.84
CA LEU A 72 -4.44 8.10 -11.96
C LEU A 72 -5.72 7.49 -12.51
N GLU A 73 -5.62 6.71 -13.59
CA GLU A 73 -6.75 5.98 -14.20
C GLU A 73 -7.33 4.94 -13.25
N ALA A 74 -6.49 4.20 -12.52
CA ALA A 74 -6.99 3.28 -11.50
C ALA A 74 -7.69 4.03 -10.36
N THR A 75 -7.22 5.23 -10.00
CA THR A 75 -7.88 6.10 -9.02
C THR A 75 -9.19 6.65 -9.56
N ALA A 76 -9.24 7.02 -10.85
CA ALA A 76 -10.40 7.58 -11.51
C ALA A 76 -11.48 6.52 -11.85
N ALA A 77 -11.06 5.32 -12.26
CA ALA A 77 -11.94 4.16 -12.39
C ALA A 77 -12.45 3.68 -11.02
N GLN A 78 -11.65 3.89 -9.97
CA GLN A 78 -12.06 3.72 -8.56
C GLN A 78 -12.55 5.03 -7.92
N THR A 79 -13.13 5.98 -8.69
CA THR A 79 -13.71 7.25 -8.17
C THR A 79 -14.88 6.97 -7.21
N GLY A 80 -14.49 6.55 -6.03
CA GLY A 80 -15.32 6.18 -4.91
C GLY A 80 -14.48 5.74 -3.71
N SER A 81 -13.23 5.28 -3.88
CA SER A 81 -12.48 4.79 -2.71
C SER A 81 -10.95 4.82 -2.79
N ILE A 82 -10.36 5.75 -2.03
CA ILE A 82 -8.93 5.77 -1.67
C ILE A 82 -8.52 4.63 -0.72
N LEU A 83 -9.47 3.78 -0.29
CA LEU A 83 -9.24 2.76 0.73
C LEU A 83 -8.11 1.80 0.33
N ASN A 84 -7.96 1.46 -0.95
CA ASN A 84 -6.90 0.55 -1.41
C ASN A 84 -5.47 1.07 -1.13
N PHE A 85 -5.28 2.37 -0.91
CA PHE A 85 -3.99 2.98 -0.60
C PHE A 85 -3.77 3.25 0.89
N ILE A 86 -4.82 3.12 1.70
CA ILE A 86 -4.76 3.33 3.14
C ILE A 86 -4.38 2.01 3.79
N ARG A 87 -3.43 2.04 4.73
CA ARG A 87 -3.08 0.84 5.52
C ARG A 87 -4.32 0.26 6.17
N HIS A 88 -4.45 -1.07 6.14
CA HIS A 88 -5.59 -1.78 6.70
C HIS A 88 -5.82 -1.45 8.19
N SER A 89 -4.75 -1.21 8.96
CA SER A 89 -4.82 -0.78 10.35
C SER A 89 -5.45 0.61 10.52
N SER A 90 -5.16 1.54 9.61
CA SER A 90 -5.74 2.89 9.61
C SER A 90 -7.22 2.86 9.22
N GLN A 91 -7.61 2.00 8.28
CA GLN A 91 -9.01 1.78 7.93
C GLN A 91 -9.78 1.17 9.09
N ASN A 92 -9.20 0.17 9.76
CA ASN A 92 -9.82 -0.46 10.92
C ASN A 92 -10.05 0.56 12.04
N LEU A 93 -9.02 1.37 12.37
CA LEU A 93 -9.13 2.44 13.36
C LEU A 93 -10.22 3.46 13.00
N PHE A 94 -10.32 3.85 11.73
CA PHE A 94 -11.37 4.74 11.27
C PHE A 94 -12.77 4.12 11.46
N GLY A 95 -12.94 2.85 11.11
CA GLY A 95 -14.18 2.11 11.36
C GLY A 95 -14.57 2.10 12.84
N TRP A 96 -13.61 1.86 13.74
CA TRP A 96 -13.83 1.94 15.19
C TRP A 96 -14.28 3.32 15.64
N MET A 97 -13.62 4.38 15.18
CA MET A 97 -14.00 5.76 15.53
C MET A 97 -15.42 6.10 15.06
N VAL A 98 -15.77 5.75 13.81
CA VAL A 98 -17.11 5.96 13.27
C VAL A 98 -18.16 5.25 14.12
N TRP A 99 -17.91 3.99 14.47
CA TRP A 99 -18.85 3.19 15.26
C TRP A 99 -19.04 3.77 16.67
N ILE A 100 -17.95 4.15 17.35
CA ILE A 100 -17.99 4.76 18.68
C ILE A 100 -18.83 6.04 18.69
N VAL A 101 -18.62 6.92 17.71
CA VAL A 101 -19.34 8.18 17.60
C VAL A 101 -20.82 7.95 17.25
N GLN A 102 -21.11 7.09 16.28
CA GLN A 102 -22.49 6.83 15.85
C GLN A 102 -23.34 6.14 16.91
N CYS A 103 -22.74 5.23 17.69
CA CYS A 103 -23.43 4.50 18.76
C CYS A 103 -23.26 5.14 20.14
N ASN A 104 -22.59 6.31 20.24
CA ASN A 104 -22.30 7.01 21.49
C ASN A 104 -21.68 6.10 22.57
N LEU A 105 -20.70 5.28 22.16
CA LEU A 105 -20.02 4.35 23.05
C LEU A 105 -18.83 5.04 23.74
N PRO A 106 -18.44 4.60 24.94
CA PRO A 106 -17.19 5.07 25.55
C PRO A 106 -15.98 4.55 24.74
N LEU A 107 -14.90 5.34 24.68
CA LEU A 107 -13.66 4.93 24.02
C LEU A 107 -13.08 3.62 24.59
N SER A 108 -13.34 3.34 25.88
CA SER A 108 -12.94 2.08 26.54
C SER A 108 -13.64 0.84 25.98
N PHE A 109 -14.66 0.98 25.13
CA PHE A 109 -15.33 -0.13 24.47
C PHE A 109 -14.36 -0.98 23.62
N CYS A 110 -13.34 -0.37 23.01
CA CYS A 110 -12.29 -1.05 22.26
C CYS A 110 -11.48 -2.07 23.09
N GLU A 111 -11.50 -1.94 24.42
CA GLU A 111 -10.81 -2.82 25.34
C GLU A 111 -11.66 -4.03 25.76
N SER A 112 -12.96 -4.00 25.48
CA SER A 112 -13.88 -5.08 25.83
C SER A 112 -13.55 -6.36 25.07
N ARG A 113 -13.64 -7.50 25.76
CA ARG A 113 -13.41 -8.82 25.17
C ARG A 113 -14.47 -9.16 24.12
N ASP A 114 -15.69 -8.67 24.30
CA ASP A 114 -16.81 -8.93 23.38
C ASP A 114 -16.66 -8.19 22.04
N ALA A 115 -15.87 -7.11 22.02
CA ALA A 115 -15.57 -6.33 20.81
C ALA A 115 -14.38 -6.87 20.01
N ARG A 116 -13.54 -7.73 20.60
CA ARG A 116 -12.40 -8.38 19.92
C ARG A 116 -12.85 -9.73 19.37
N ARG A 117 -13.14 -9.78 18.06
CA ARG A 117 -13.25 -11.05 17.32
C ARG A 117 -11.90 -11.51 16.81
#